data_AF-A0AAW0HUC7-F1
#
_entry.id   AF-A0AAW0HUC7-F1
#
_cell.length_a   1.000
_cell.length_b   1.000
_cell.length_c   1.000
_cell.angle_alpha   90.00
_cell.angle_beta   90.00
_cell.angle_gamma   90.00
#
_symmetry.space_group_name_H-M   'P 1'
#
loop_
_entity.id
_entity.type
_entity.pdbx_description
1 polymer ?
#
loop_
_entity_poly.entity_id
_entity_poly.type
_entity_poly.pdbx_seq_one_letter_code
_entity_poly.pdbx_strand_id
1 'polypeptide(L)'
;MSVKELKEALQLNSTHFLNVYFASSVREELAGAATWPWDKEAVSHLGGVVLNPAYYGMPGHTNTMIHEVGHVLGLYHVFKGVSEKESCDDPCRETVPSMETGDLCADTAPTPKSRLCRDPEPANDICGLTHFPGAPFSNYMSYTDDECTDSFTPNQVARMHCYLDLVYQQWSESRKPTPIPIPPMVIGQNHTSLTIHWLPPISGVVYDRAPGSTCDACTEDGTFHQYVYKASSGRVCDSSGYWTPEEAVGPPDVDQPCEPSLQAWSPELHLYHMNMTVPCPAEGCSLELLFQHPVQADTLTLWVTYLSMNSSQALFDIEILLELKESVHLGPLNTFCDTPLTIKLHVDGKVLGVKVYTFDERMEIDAALLTSQPHSSLCSGCRPVSYQVLREPPFSSGLPMVVTHPHRKFTDMEVTPGQMYQYQVQAEAGGEIGEASPPLRHVHGGPYCGDGKVTRSIGEMCDDGDLLNGDGCSRVCALEEGFNCVGEPSLCYRYEGDGICEPFEKETSIIDCGLHTPEGHLDQWATQAYSYHEDKKKCPASLVTGEPHSMRAQNEGSEQSEDSLQKDNEIWL
;
A
#
# COMPACT_ATOMS: atom_id res chain seq x y z
N MET A 1 -26.82 -11.20 -19.42
CA MET A 1 -26.65 -10.08 -18.49
C MET A 1 -25.46 -10.41 -17.62
N SER A 2 -24.40 -9.61 -17.67
CA SER A 2 -23.24 -9.75 -16.80
C SER A 2 -23.59 -9.30 -15.37
N VAL A 3 -22.73 -9.62 -14.39
CA VAL A 3 -22.89 -9.12 -13.02
C VAL A 3 -22.82 -7.58 -12.99
N LYS A 4 -21.91 -6.97 -13.77
CA LYS A 4 -21.79 -5.51 -13.89
C LYS A 4 -23.09 -4.89 -14.44
N GLU A 5 -23.62 -5.43 -15.54
CA GLU A 5 -24.90 -4.96 -16.12
C GLU A 5 -26.08 -5.10 -15.15
N LEU A 6 -26.11 -6.17 -14.34
CA LEU A 6 -27.14 -6.35 -13.30
C LEU A 6 -27.04 -5.27 -12.22
N LYS A 7 -25.82 -5.00 -11.72
CA LYS A 7 -25.59 -3.97 -10.69
C LYS A 7 -25.90 -2.57 -11.22
N GLU A 8 -25.49 -2.26 -12.45
CA GLU A 8 -25.80 -1.00 -13.15
C GLU A 8 -27.30 -0.79 -13.37
N ALA A 9 -28.05 -1.85 -13.66
CA ALA A 9 -29.50 -1.75 -13.85
C ALA A 9 -30.27 -1.52 -12.53
N LEU A 10 -29.76 -2.06 -11.42
CA LEU A 10 -30.42 -1.95 -10.11
C LEU A 10 -30.07 -0.66 -9.37
N GLN A 11 -28.87 -0.11 -9.58
CA GLN A 11 -28.37 1.11 -8.92
C GLN A 11 -28.62 1.14 -7.40
N LEU A 12 -28.35 0.03 -6.72
CA LEU A 12 -28.52 -0.03 -5.27
C LEU A 12 -27.48 0.86 -4.58
N ASN A 13 -27.89 1.53 -3.51
CA ASN A 13 -27.01 2.40 -2.74
C ASN A 13 -26.09 1.54 -1.85
N SER A 14 -24.84 1.37 -2.26
CA SER A 14 -23.83 0.65 -1.46
C SER A 14 -23.14 1.55 -0.42
N THR A 15 -23.39 2.85 -0.45
CA THR A 15 -22.75 3.79 0.47
C THR A 15 -23.29 3.66 1.89
N HIS A 16 -24.56 3.30 2.05
CA HIS A 16 -25.20 3.12 3.37
C HIS A 16 -25.52 1.66 3.71
N PHE A 17 -25.45 0.75 2.73
CA PHE A 17 -25.88 -0.63 2.88
C PHE A 17 -24.91 -1.60 2.20
N LEU A 18 -24.74 -2.77 2.79
CA LEU A 18 -24.14 -3.91 2.09
C LEU A 18 -25.17 -4.50 1.11
N ASN A 19 -24.87 -4.41 -0.18
CA ASN A 19 -25.69 -5.06 -1.22
C ASN A 19 -25.26 -6.51 -1.42
N VAL A 20 -26.23 -7.43 -1.37
CA VAL A 20 -26.03 -8.86 -1.62
C VAL A 20 -26.87 -9.27 -2.82
N TYR A 21 -26.20 -9.67 -3.89
CA TYR A 21 -26.80 -10.05 -5.15
C TYR A 21 -26.82 -11.57 -5.29
N PHE A 22 -27.89 -12.10 -5.87
CA PHE A 22 -28.04 -13.54 -6.11
C PHE A 22 -28.02 -13.81 -7.61
N ALA A 23 -26.98 -14.49 -8.10
CA ALA A 23 -26.79 -14.77 -9.52
C ALA A 23 -26.17 -16.15 -9.75
N SER A 24 -26.64 -16.85 -10.79
CA SER A 24 -26.07 -18.13 -11.23
C SER A 24 -25.04 -17.90 -12.34
N SER A 25 -23.81 -18.35 -12.15
CA SER A 25 -22.80 -18.38 -13.21
C SER A 25 -23.06 -19.54 -14.18
N VAL A 26 -22.81 -19.30 -15.47
CA VAL A 26 -22.99 -20.29 -16.55
C VAL A 26 -21.66 -20.97 -16.93
N ARG A 27 -20.52 -20.45 -16.46
CA ARG A 27 -19.18 -20.88 -16.90
C ARG A 27 -18.30 -21.49 -15.80
N GLU A 28 -18.53 -21.17 -14.53
CA GLU A 28 -17.76 -21.70 -13.39
C GLU A 28 -18.65 -21.97 -12.17
N GLU A 29 -18.33 -23.02 -11.40
CA GLU A 29 -18.96 -23.33 -10.10
C GLU A 29 -18.46 -22.38 -9.01
N LEU A 30 -18.73 -21.08 -9.18
CA LEU A 30 -18.44 -20.07 -8.17
C LEU A 30 -19.55 -20.10 -7.10
N ALA A 31 -19.16 -20.22 -5.83
CA ALA A 31 -20.09 -20.16 -4.69
C ALA A 31 -20.46 -18.72 -4.33
N GLY A 32 -19.47 -17.82 -4.38
CA GLY A 32 -19.63 -16.40 -4.14
C GLY A 32 -18.45 -15.58 -4.67
N ALA A 33 -18.61 -14.26 -4.68
CA ALA A 33 -17.55 -13.28 -4.86
C ALA A 33 -17.89 -11.99 -4.11
N ALA A 34 -16.87 -11.29 -3.66
CA ALA A 34 -16.96 -10.01 -2.97
C ALA A 34 -16.12 -8.94 -3.67
N THR A 35 -16.52 -7.68 -3.52
CA THR A 35 -15.70 -6.52 -3.84
C THR A 35 -14.85 -6.15 -2.63
N TRP A 36 -13.54 -5.95 -2.82
CA TRP A 36 -12.63 -5.60 -1.74
C TRP A 36 -12.85 -4.16 -1.27
N PRO A 37 -12.52 -3.81 -0.01
CA PRO A 37 -12.75 -2.45 0.49
C PRO A 37 -11.83 -1.39 -0.11
N TRP A 38 -10.70 -1.79 -0.70
CA TRP A 38 -9.80 -0.88 -1.40
C TRP A 38 -10.14 -0.71 -2.89
N ASP A 39 -11.08 -1.50 -3.43
CA ASP A 39 -11.54 -1.30 -4.81
C ASP A 39 -12.31 0.03 -4.92
N LYS A 40 -12.07 0.81 -5.99
CA LYS A 40 -12.80 2.07 -6.28
C LYS A 40 -14.33 1.89 -6.23
N GLU A 41 -14.79 0.70 -6.61
CA GLU A 41 -16.20 0.34 -6.68
C GLU A 41 -16.83 -0.11 -5.35
N ALA A 42 -16.05 -0.26 -4.28
CA ALA A 42 -16.50 -0.84 -3.00
C ALA A 42 -17.73 -0.12 -2.39
N VAL A 43 -17.75 1.22 -2.47
CA VAL A 43 -18.83 2.07 -1.95
C VAL A 43 -19.80 2.55 -3.05
N SER A 44 -19.52 2.18 -4.30
CA SER A 44 -20.37 2.44 -5.46
C SER A 44 -21.46 1.36 -5.58
N HIS A 45 -22.47 1.61 -6.40
CA HIS A 45 -23.49 0.62 -6.74
C HIS A 45 -22.95 -0.71 -7.29
N LEU A 46 -21.70 -0.73 -7.77
CA LEU A 46 -21.00 -1.93 -8.22
C LEU A 46 -20.39 -2.77 -7.08
N GLY A 47 -20.28 -2.23 -5.87
CA GLY A 47 -19.75 -2.93 -4.70
C GLY A 47 -20.68 -4.01 -4.13
N GLY A 48 -20.20 -4.72 -3.09
CA GLY A 48 -20.94 -5.73 -2.34
C GLY A 48 -20.64 -7.17 -2.72
N VAL A 49 -21.54 -8.08 -2.34
CA VAL A 49 -21.35 -9.53 -2.49
C VAL A 49 -22.27 -10.10 -3.58
N VAL A 50 -21.77 -11.05 -4.35
CA VAL A 50 -22.55 -11.87 -5.28
C VAL A 50 -22.51 -13.32 -4.81
N LEU A 51 -23.67 -13.91 -4.53
CA LEU A 51 -23.79 -15.31 -4.11
C LEU A 51 -24.51 -16.13 -5.16
N ASN A 52 -24.07 -17.37 -5.31
CA ASN A 52 -24.79 -18.37 -6.07
C ASN A 52 -25.96 -18.91 -5.22
N PRO A 53 -27.22 -18.83 -5.70
CA PRO A 53 -28.38 -19.33 -4.96
C PRO A 53 -28.28 -20.82 -4.58
N ALA A 54 -27.49 -21.62 -5.31
CA ALA A 54 -27.26 -23.02 -5.01
C ALA A 54 -26.34 -23.25 -3.80
N TYR A 55 -25.64 -22.21 -3.31
CA TYR A 55 -24.69 -22.27 -2.21
C TYR A 55 -25.05 -21.29 -1.08
N TYR A 56 -26.34 -20.97 -0.94
CA TYR A 56 -26.85 -20.07 0.09
C TYR A 56 -28.16 -20.56 0.72
N GLY A 57 -28.25 -20.49 2.05
CA GLY A 57 -29.50 -20.71 2.79
C GLY A 57 -29.98 -22.15 2.81
N MET A 58 -29.11 -23.11 2.48
CA MET A 58 -29.36 -24.55 2.53
C MET A 58 -28.46 -25.22 3.58
N PRO A 59 -28.85 -26.39 4.13
CA PRO A 59 -28.00 -27.12 5.08
C PRO A 59 -26.62 -27.41 4.48
N GLY A 60 -25.56 -27.00 5.18
CA GLY A 60 -24.16 -27.12 4.73
C GLY A 60 -23.66 -25.99 3.82
N HIS A 61 -24.47 -24.94 3.59
CA HIS A 61 -24.13 -23.77 2.77
C HIS A 61 -24.65 -22.45 3.37
N THR A 62 -24.38 -22.22 4.65
CA THR A 62 -24.59 -20.97 5.39
C THR A 62 -23.33 -20.11 5.50
N ASN A 63 -22.14 -20.70 5.48
CA ASN A 63 -20.89 -20.01 5.78
C ASN A 63 -20.30 -19.28 4.57
N THR A 64 -20.73 -19.61 3.34
CA THR A 64 -20.39 -18.86 2.12
C THR A 64 -20.61 -17.36 2.30
N MET A 65 -21.76 -16.94 2.84
CA MET A 65 -22.03 -15.52 3.06
C MET A 65 -21.07 -14.90 4.09
N ILE A 66 -20.73 -15.64 5.14
CA ILE A 66 -19.80 -15.18 6.18
C ILE A 66 -18.41 -14.96 5.58
N HIS A 67 -17.96 -15.90 4.73
CA HIS A 67 -16.70 -15.83 4.00
C HIS A 67 -16.63 -14.60 3.08
N GLU A 68 -17.63 -14.41 2.21
CA GLU A 68 -17.64 -13.27 1.29
C GLU A 68 -17.74 -11.92 2.02
N VAL A 69 -18.49 -11.86 3.13
CA VAL A 69 -18.52 -10.65 3.97
C VAL A 69 -17.17 -10.40 4.63
N GLY A 70 -16.41 -11.43 4.99
CA GLY A 70 -15.03 -11.31 5.43
C GLY A 70 -14.16 -10.59 4.40
N HIS A 71 -14.28 -10.93 3.11
CA HIS A 71 -13.57 -10.24 2.02
C HIS A 71 -13.99 -8.78 1.87
N VAL A 72 -15.29 -8.48 1.90
CA VAL A 72 -15.79 -7.09 1.90
C VAL A 72 -15.15 -6.28 3.03
N LEU A 73 -14.94 -6.91 4.19
CA LEU A 73 -14.33 -6.28 5.36
C LEU A 73 -12.79 -6.42 5.39
N GLY A 74 -12.15 -6.78 4.28
CA GLY A 74 -10.70 -6.74 4.09
C GLY A 74 -9.91 -7.93 4.64
N LEU A 75 -10.55 -9.09 4.77
CA LEU A 75 -9.89 -10.34 5.13
C LEU A 75 -9.45 -11.13 3.90
N TYR A 76 -8.16 -11.49 3.86
CA TYR A 76 -7.66 -12.45 2.88
C TYR A 76 -8.02 -13.89 3.26
N HIS A 77 -7.88 -14.80 2.30
CA HIS A 77 -7.86 -16.21 2.61
C HIS A 77 -6.67 -16.54 3.51
N VAL A 78 -6.86 -17.47 4.44
CA VAL A 78 -5.81 -17.94 5.37
C VAL A 78 -4.61 -18.63 4.69
N PHE A 79 -4.70 -18.89 3.38
CA PHE A 79 -3.65 -19.50 2.58
C PHE A 79 -2.96 -18.52 1.60
N LYS A 80 -3.21 -17.22 1.78
CA LYS A 80 -2.50 -16.13 1.09
C LYS A 80 -1.01 -16.17 1.43
N GLY A 81 -0.14 -15.97 0.45
CA GLY A 81 1.32 -16.02 0.67
C GLY A 81 1.93 -17.43 0.68
N VAL A 82 1.10 -18.48 0.77
CA VAL A 82 1.54 -19.90 0.63
C VAL A 82 1.04 -20.49 -0.69
N SER A 83 -0.28 -20.62 -0.85
CA SER A 83 -0.90 -21.20 -2.05
C SER A 83 -1.48 -20.15 -2.98
N GLU A 84 -1.94 -19.03 -2.44
CA GLU A 84 -2.38 -17.89 -3.24
C GLU A 84 -1.21 -16.90 -3.34
N LYS A 85 -0.45 -17.03 -4.44
CA LYS A 85 0.70 -16.20 -4.81
C LYS A 85 0.34 -15.32 -6.01
N GLU A 86 1.04 -14.20 -6.18
CA GLU A 86 0.85 -13.29 -7.32
C GLU A 86 1.43 -13.90 -8.60
N SER A 87 2.61 -14.53 -8.53
CA SER A 87 3.20 -15.32 -9.61
C SER A 87 3.51 -16.76 -9.19
N CYS A 88 3.57 -17.66 -10.18
CA CYS A 88 4.01 -19.05 -9.97
C CYS A 88 5.47 -19.14 -9.53
N ASP A 89 6.29 -18.15 -9.92
CA ASP A 89 7.72 -18.07 -9.63
C ASP A 89 8.03 -17.31 -8.33
N ASP A 90 7.00 -16.75 -7.67
CA ASP A 90 7.22 -16.01 -6.43
C ASP A 90 7.63 -16.94 -5.28
N PRO A 91 8.65 -16.55 -4.48
CA PRO A 91 8.96 -17.23 -3.24
C PRO A 91 7.75 -17.18 -2.31
N CYS A 92 7.60 -18.17 -1.43
CA CYS A 92 6.53 -18.11 -0.44
C CYS A 92 6.70 -16.88 0.44
N ARG A 93 5.71 -16.00 0.40
CA ARG A 93 5.73 -14.75 1.15
C ARG A 93 5.46 -14.98 2.63
N GLU A 94 4.75 -16.04 2.99
CA GLU A 94 4.44 -16.35 4.39
C GLU A 94 4.92 -17.75 4.81
N THR A 95 5.97 -17.79 5.63
CA THR A 95 6.47 -19.03 6.27
C THR A 95 6.23 -19.04 7.78
N VAL A 96 5.94 -17.88 8.35
CA VAL A 96 5.58 -17.64 9.75
C VAL A 96 4.41 -16.64 9.80
N PRO A 97 3.49 -16.75 10.77
CA PRO A 97 2.40 -15.79 10.94
C PRO A 97 2.93 -14.36 11.03
N SER A 98 2.37 -13.44 10.26
CA SER A 98 2.85 -12.06 10.21
C SER A 98 1.72 -11.05 10.01
N MET A 99 1.93 -9.81 10.43
CA MET A 99 1.06 -8.68 10.08
C MET A 99 1.46 -8.03 8.75
N GLU A 100 2.58 -8.44 8.15
CA GLU A 100 3.21 -7.81 6.99
C GLU A 100 3.18 -8.70 5.75
N THR A 101 3.11 -10.03 5.94
CA THR A 101 3.11 -11.00 4.85
C THR A 101 1.87 -11.90 4.91
N GLY A 102 1.51 -12.50 3.77
CA GLY A 102 0.44 -13.51 3.72
C GLY A 102 -0.96 -12.95 3.88
N ASP A 103 -1.74 -13.50 4.81
CA ASP A 103 -3.10 -13.02 5.11
C ASP A 103 -3.12 -11.78 6.02
N LEU A 104 -1.92 -11.33 6.45
CA LEU A 104 -1.68 -10.15 7.28
C LEU A 104 -2.32 -10.24 8.68
N CYS A 105 -2.41 -11.45 9.22
CA CYS A 105 -2.83 -11.74 10.58
C CYS A 105 -1.78 -12.59 11.31
N ALA A 106 -1.06 -12.00 12.27
CA ALA A 106 -0.05 -12.74 13.05
C ALA A 106 -0.60 -13.83 14.00
N ASP A 107 -1.93 -14.02 14.05
CA ASP A 107 -2.60 -15.04 14.85
C ASP A 107 -3.26 -16.15 14.01
N THR A 108 -3.06 -16.15 12.69
CA THR A 108 -3.41 -17.23 11.77
C THR A 108 -2.15 -17.95 11.32
N ALA A 109 -2.15 -19.28 11.37
CA ALA A 109 -0.99 -20.06 10.94
C ALA A 109 -0.94 -20.15 9.40
N PRO A 110 0.24 -20.03 8.77
CA PRO A 110 0.38 -20.21 7.33
C PRO A 110 -0.05 -21.62 6.94
N THR A 111 -0.86 -21.74 5.89
CA THR A 111 -1.36 -23.03 5.42
C THR A 111 -1.48 -23.07 3.90
N PRO A 112 -1.28 -24.23 3.25
CA PRO A 112 -1.68 -24.39 1.87
C PRO A 112 -3.20 -24.43 1.74
N LYS A 113 -3.68 -24.20 0.51
CA LYS A 113 -5.10 -24.32 0.15
C LYS A 113 -5.57 -25.77 0.36
N SER A 114 -6.53 -25.95 1.24
CA SER A 114 -7.10 -27.25 1.60
C SER A 114 -8.61 -27.13 1.81
N ARG A 115 -9.35 -28.21 1.48
CA ARG A 115 -10.77 -28.37 1.80
C ARG A 115 -11.02 -29.34 2.95
N LEU A 116 -9.96 -29.91 3.51
CA LEU A 116 -10.04 -30.94 4.55
C LEU A 116 -10.18 -30.30 5.93
N CYS A 117 -11.08 -30.83 6.76
CA CYS A 117 -11.23 -30.44 8.16
C CYS A 117 -10.14 -31.07 9.06
N ARG A 118 -8.87 -30.84 8.70
CA ARG A 118 -7.66 -31.30 9.40
C ARG A 118 -6.45 -30.60 8.80
N ASP A 119 -5.33 -30.65 9.54
CA ASP A 119 -4.05 -30.20 9.01
C ASP A 119 -3.75 -30.87 7.66
N PRO A 120 -3.28 -30.10 6.66
CA PRO A 120 -3.02 -30.61 5.32
C PRO A 120 -1.91 -31.67 5.36
N GLU A 121 -2.04 -32.67 4.49
CA GLU A 121 -1.03 -33.71 4.37
C GLU A 121 0.29 -33.13 3.83
N PRO A 122 1.44 -33.74 4.18
CA PRO A 122 2.73 -33.25 3.72
C PRO A 122 2.78 -33.24 2.19
N ALA A 123 2.88 -32.06 1.60
CA ALA A 123 2.98 -31.87 0.17
C ALA A 123 4.44 -31.68 -0.25
N ASN A 124 4.74 -31.91 -1.54
CA ASN A 124 6.04 -31.58 -2.11
C ASN A 124 6.34 -30.10 -1.88
N ASP A 125 7.61 -29.82 -1.61
CA ASP A 125 8.19 -28.57 -1.12
C ASP A 125 7.63 -27.28 -1.75
N ILE A 126 6.46 -26.82 -1.26
CA ILE A 126 5.81 -25.60 -1.78
C ILE A 126 6.59 -24.36 -1.31
N CYS A 127 7.27 -24.43 -0.15
CA CYS A 127 7.83 -23.29 0.59
C CYS A 127 9.04 -23.60 1.50
N GLY A 128 9.81 -24.67 1.31
CA GLY A 128 10.78 -25.16 2.31
C GLY A 128 10.12 -25.83 3.53
N LEU A 129 8.78 -25.85 3.57
CA LEU A 129 7.95 -26.38 4.65
C LEU A 129 7.19 -27.62 4.15
N THR A 130 7.40 -28.73 4.84
CA THR A 130 6.74 -30.01 4.55
C THR A 130 5.55 -30.28 5.48
N HIS A 131 5.42 -29.51 6.55
CA HIS A 131 4.38 -29.68 7.56
C HIS A 131 3.80 -28.34 7.99
N PHE A 132 2.47 -28.29 8.09
CA PHE A 132 1.70 -27.12 8.52
C PHE A 132 0.86 -27.49 9.74
N PRO A 133 1.48 -27.65 10.92
CA PRO A 133 0.74 -27.99 12.14
C PRO A 133 -0.10 -26.81 12.60
N GLY A 134 -1.36 -27.07 12.96
CA GLY A 134 -2.27 -26.03 13.46
C GLY A 134 -2.81 -25.13 12.35
N ALA A 135 -3.04 -25.70 11.15
CA ALA A 135 -3.64 -24.96 10.05
C ALA A 135 -5.02 -24.42 10.47
N PRO A 136 -5.37 -23.17 10.12
CA PRO A 136 -6.64 -22.53 10.50
C PRO A 136 -7.83 -23.05 9.67
N PHE A 137 -8.02 -24.38 9.62
CA PHE A 137 -9.07 -25.02 8.83
C PHE A 137 -10.49 -24.80 9.39
N SER A 138 -10.63 -24.39 10.66
CA SER A 138 -11.92 -23.98 11.25
C SER A 138 -12.23 -22.49 11.05
N ASN A 139 -11.33 -21.74 10.41
CA ASN A 139 -11.52 -20.33 10.14
C ASN A 139 -12.49 -20.11 8.98
N TYR A 140 -13.38 -19.13 9.09
CA TYR A 140 -14.33 -18.81 8.01
C TYR A 140 -13.65 -18.42 6.70
N MET A 141 -12.41 -17.92 6.71
CA MET A 141 -11.63 -17.57 5.51
C MET A 141 -10.87 -18.76 4.89
N SER A 142 -11.13 -19.98 5.37
CA SER A 142 -10.70 -21.23 4.74
C SER A 142 -11.70 -21.71 3.68
N TYR A 143 -11.33 -22.74 2.92
CA TYR A 143 -12.19 -23.41 1.93
C TYR A 143 -12.75 -24.75 2.42
N THR A 144 -12.70 -24.98 3.73
CA THR A 144 -13.32 -26.14 4.36
C THR A 144 -14.84 -26.01 4.40
N ASP A 145 -15.50 -27.15 4.44
CA ASP A 145 -16.96 -27.21 4.48
C ASP A 145 -17.53 -26.56 5.75
N ASP A 146 -18.78 -26.12 5.67
CA ASP A 146 -19.50 -25.43 6.74
C ASP A 146 -19.55 -26.17 8.10
N GLU A 147 -19.47 -27.50 8.09
CA GLU A 147 -19.43 -28.29 9.33
C GLU A 147 -18.12 -28.09 10.13
N CYS A 148 -17.09 -27.54 9.48
CA CYS A 148 -15.76 -27.36 10.04
C CYS A 148 -15.49 -25.91 10.48
N THR A 149 -16.10 -24.93 9.83
CA THR A 149 -15.80 -23.50 10.05
C THR A 149 -16.69 -22.87 11.12
N ASP A 150 -16.09 -22.18 12.09
CA ASP A 150 -16.81 -21.67 13.27
C ASP A 150 -16.29 -20.35 13.86
N SER A 151 -15.18 -19.80 13.36
CA SER A 151 -14.51 -18.68 14.04
C SER A 151 -13.73 -17.74 13.12
N PHE A 152 -13.57 -16.51 13.61
CA PHE A 152 -12.55 -15.54 13.19
C PHE A 152 -11.55 -15.34 14.32
N THR A 153 -10.32 -14.96 13.98
CA THR A 153 -9.30 -14.61 14.98
C THR A 153 -9.44 -13.15 15.46
N PRO A 154 -8.88 -12.79 16.63
CA PRO A 154 -8.83 -11.40 17.07
C PRO A 154 -8.22 -10.42 16.05
N ASN A 155 -7.15 -10.78 15.34
CA ASN A 155 -6.56 -9.90 14.32
C ASN A 155 -7.48 -9.74 13.11
N GLN A 156 -8.15 -10.80 12.67
CA GLN A 156 -9.16 -10.69 11.61
C GLN A 156 -10.30 -9.76 12.03
N VAL A 157 -10.81 -9.90 13.27
CA VAL A 157 -11.83 -8.99 13.80
C VAL A 157 -11.33 -7.55 13.82
N ALA A 158 -10.10 -7.31 14.26
CA ALA A 158 -9.50 -5.96 14.25
C ALA A 158 -9.41 -5.37 12.84
N ARG A 159 -9.00 -6.17 11.84
CA ARG A 159 -8.97 -5.76 10.43
C ARG A 159 -10.36 -5.39 9.89
N MET A 160 -11.37 -6.22 10.19
CA MET A 160 -12.75 -5.93 9.79
C MET A 160 -13.25 -4.61 10.36
N HIS A 161 -13.00 -4.37 11.66
CA HIS A 161 -13.33 -3.09 12.29
C HIS A 161 -12.57 -1.91 11.68
N CYS A 162 -11.30 -2.11 11.30
CA CYS A 162 -10.52 -1.10 10.61
C CYS A 162 -11.19 -0.66 9.29
N TYR A 163 -11.59 -1.58 8.43
CA TYR A 163 -12.24 -1.21 7.16
C TYR A 163 -13.66 -0.66 7.31
N LEU A 164 -14.40 -1.06 8.34
CA LEU A 164 -15.65 -0.38 8.70
C LEU A 164 -15.39 1.09 9.05
N ASP A 165 -14.33 1.36 9.79
CA ASP A 165 -13.96 2.70 10.23
C ASP A 165 -13.27 3.55 9.17
N LEU A 166 -12.62 2.93 8.19
CA LEU A 166 -11.89 3.63 7.11
C LEU A 166 -12.76 3.83 5.87
N VAL A 167 -13.44 2.79 5.41
CA VAL A 167 -14.14 2.75 4.11
C VAL A 167 -15.64 2.84 4.29
N TYR A 168 -16.23 1.99 5.14
CA TYR A 168 -17.68 1.86 5.28
C TYR A 168 -18.29 2.71 6.41
N GLN A 169 -17.72 3.88 6.66
CA GLN A 169 -18.14 4.76 7.76
C GLN A 169 -19.64 5.10 7.74
N GLN A 170 -20.24 5.14 6.54
CA GLN A 170 -21.65 5.45 6.32
C GLN A 170 -22.61 4.27 6.56
N TRP A 171 -22.10 3.03 6.72
CA TRP A 171 -22.93 1.88 7.09
C TRP A 171 -23.33 1.92 8.57
N SER A 172 -22.60 2.69 9.38
CA SER A 172 -22.93 2.92 10.76
C SER A 172 -23.84 4.14 10.88
N GLU A 173 -25.06 3.94 11.40
CA GLU A 173 -25.93 5.06 11.81
C GLU A 173 -25.39 5.80 13.04
N SER A 174 -24.34 5.27 13.68
CA SER A 174 -23.67 5.88 14.82
C SER A 174 -22.60 6.89 14.37
N ARG A 175 -22.29 7.86 15.25
CA ARG A 175 -21.18 8.80 15.04
C ARG A 175 -19.90 8.01 14.75
N LYS A 176 -19.02 8.52 13.90
CA LYS A 176 -17.73 7.85 13.68
C LYS A 176 -17.06 7.62 15.04
N PRO A 177 -16.55 6.41 15.34
CA PRO A 177 -15.96 6.13 16.64
C PRO A 177 -14.79 7.06 16.91
N THR A 178 -14.53 7.38 18.18
CA THR A 178 -13.30 8.07 18.56
C THR A 178 -12.09 7.22 18.14
N PRO A 179 -11.07 7.81 17.51
CA PRO A 179 -9.94 7.02 17.07
C PRO A 179 -9.15 6.48 18.28
N ILE A 180 -8.61 5.27 18.16
CA ILE A 180 -7.75 4.69 19.19
C ILE A 180 -6.30 5.03 18.83
N PRO A 181 -5.57 5.80 19.68
CA PRO A 181 -4.17 6.11 19.41
C PRO A 181 -3.30 4.85 19.43
N ILE A 182 -2.20 4.88 18.68
CA ILE A 182 -1.14 3.86 18.78
C ILE A 182 -0.51 3.97 20.19
N PRO A 183 0.02 2.87 20.78
CA PRO A 183 0.78 2.93 22.02
C PRO A 183 1.83 4.06 21.99
N PRO A 184 1.95 4.87 23.05
CA PRO A 184 2.96 5.91 23.11
C PRO A 184 4.36 5.28 23.18
N MET A 185 5.36 6.03 22.76
CA MET A 185 6.78 5.66 22.76
C MET A 185 7.59 6.69 23.54
N VAL A 186 8.67 6.25 24.17
CA VAL A 186 9.60 7.16 24.86
C VAL A 186 10.48 7.82 23.80
N ILE A 187 10.60 9.14 23.85
CA ILE A 187 11.45 9.92 22.90
C ILE A 187 12.57 10.68 23.62
N GLY A 188 12.67 10.53 24.93
CA GLY A 188 13.69 11.23 25.70
C GLY A 188 13.43 11.19 27.19
N GLN A 189 14.49 11.02 27.97
CA GLN A 189 14.41 11.08 29.42
C GLN A 189 15.68 11.68 30.02
N ASN A 190 15.49 12.37 31.15
CA ASN A 190 16.54 12.86 32.04
C ASN A 190 16.25 12.36 33.46
N HIS A 191 17.16 12.59 34.41
CA HIS A 191 16.95 12.18 35.82
C HIS A 191 15.64 12.67 36.46
N THR A 192 15.05 13.76 35.95
CA THR A 192 13.86 14.40 36.51
C THR A 192 12.66 14.45 35.56
N SER A 193 12.77 13.91 34.34
CA SER A 193 11.71 14.02 33.34
C SER A 193 11.69 12.86 32.37
N LEU A 194 10.50 12.41 31.99
CA LEU A 194 10.28 11.42 30.94
C LEU A 194 9.39 12.03 29.86
N THR A 195 9.80 11.93 28.61
CA THR A 195 9.02 12.44 27.47
C THR A 195 8.51 11.29 26.64
N ILE A 196 7.20 11.29 26.43
CA ILE A 196 6.51 10.34 25.56
C ILE A 196 5.90 11.05 24.36
N HIS A 197 5.79 10.32 23.26
CA HIS A 197 5.16 10.74 22.01
C HIS A 197 4.27 9.62 21.48
N TRP A 198 3.19 9.96 20.78
CA TRP A 198 2.35 8.97 20.10
C TRP A 198 2.08 9.41 18.68
N LEU A 199 1.93 8.43 17.80
CA LEU A 199 1.55 8.66 16.42
C LEU A 199 0.05 8.92 16.32
N PRO A 200 -0.40 9.61 15.26
CA PRO A 200 -1.83 9.67 14.96
C PRO A 200 -2.38 8.24 14.77
N PRO A 201 -3.70 8.08 14.88
CA PRO A 201 -4.37 6.82 14.55
C PRO A 201 -4.00 6.37 13.13
N ILE A 202 -4.04 5.06 12.86
CA ILE A 202 -3.72 4.49 11.53
C ILE A 202 -4.57 5.13 10.41
N SER A 203 -5.77 5.60 10.74
CA SER A 203 -6.64 6.34 9.82
C SER A 203 -6.10 7.70 9.37
N GLY A 204 -5.00 8.21 9.94
CA GLY A 204 -4.44 9.52 9.63
C GLY A 204 -5.31 10.71 10.09
N VAL A 205 -6.38 10.44 10.84
CA VAL A 205 -7.39 11.45 11.18
C VAL A 205 -6.91 12.38 12.30
N VAL A 206 -6.84 13.66 11.98
CA VAL A 206 -6.38 14.73 12.89
C VAL A 206 -7.54 15.53 13.49
N TYR A 207 -8.72 15.50 12.85
CA TYR A 207 -9.84 16.39 13.16
C TYR A 207 -11.12 15.65 13.59
N ASP A 208 -12.04 16.42 14.17
CA ASP A 208 -13.35 15.98 14.66
C ASP A 208 -14.23 15.39 13.55
N ARG A 209 -14.90 14.27 13.87
CA ARG A 209 -15.41 13.29 12.91
C ARG A 209 -16.90 13.47 12.57
N ALA A 210 -17.27 14.64 12.05
CA ALA A 210 -18.61 14.82 11.48
C ALA A 210 -18.76 14.04 10.14
N PRO A 211 -19.76 13.14 9.99
CA PRO A 211 -19.97 12.42 8.73
C PRO A 211 -20.16 13.37 7.54
N GLY A 212 -19.43 13.13 6.45
CA GLY A 212 -19.49 13.98 5.24
C GLY A 212 -18.76 15.32 5.36
N SER A 213 -17.95 15.52 6.40
CA SER A 213 -17.09 16.71 6.53
C SER A 213 -15.87 16.64 5.62
N THR A 214 -15.39 17.80 5.15
CA THR A 214 -14.12 17.92 4.43
C THR A 214 -12.89 17.77 5.34
N CYS A 215 -13.09 17.71 6.66
CA CYS A 215 -12.00 17.69 7.63
C CYS A 215 -11.16 16.40 7.62
N ASP A 216 -11.68 15.29 7.10
CA ASP A 216 -10.89 14.05 6.96
C ASP A 216 -9.75 14.20 5.94
N ALA A 217 -9.88 15.15 5.01
CA ALA A 217 -8.90 15.48 3.98
C ALA A 217 -7.92 16.60 4.40
N CYS A 218 -7.99 17.06 5.66
CA CYS A 218 -7.14 18.12 6.17
C CYS A 218 -5.99 17.59 7.01
N THR A 219 -4.80 18.17 6.85
CA THR A 219 -3.61 17.90 7.69
C THR A 219 -3.51 18.88 8.87
N GLU A 220 -2.56 18.63 9.78
CA GLU A 220 -2.33 19.43 11.00
C GLU A 220 -2.01 20.91 10.74
N ASP A 221 -1.31 21.21 9.65
CA ASP A 221 -1.02 22.57 9.20
C ASP A 221 -2.21 23.22 8.46
N GLY A 222 -3.32 22.49 8.31
CA GLY A 222 -4.52 22.93 7.61
C GLY A 222 -4.38 22.90 6.09
N THR A 223 -3.46 22.09 5.56
CA THR A 223 -3.39 21.76 4.14
C THR A 223 -4.54 20.80 3.80
N PHE A 224 -5.17 20.99 2.65
CA PHE A 224 -6.29 20.20 2.16
C PHE A 224 -5.85 19.35 0.98
N HIS A 225 -6.11 18.04 1.05
CA HIS A 225 -5.81 17.06 0.01
C HIS A 225 -7.08 16.58 -0.65
N GLN A 226 -7.10 16.51 -1.97
CA GLN A 226 -8.21 15.89 -2.69
C GLN A 226 -7.73 15.20 -3.97
N TYR A 227 -8.28 14.01 -4.20
CA TYR A 227 -8.11 13.31 -5.46
C TYR A 227 -9.10 13.83 -6.51
N VAL A 228 -8.87 13.43 -7.76
CA VAL A 228 -9.82 13.67 -8.85
C VAL A 228 -11.19 13.12 -8.46
N TYR A 229 -12.23 13.95 -8.63
CA TYR A 229 -13.62 13.58 -8.38
C TYR A 229 -14.35 13.21 -9.69
N LYS A 230 -13.91 13.78 -10.81
CA LYS A 230 -14.50 13.52 -12.11
C LYS A 230 -13.45 13.61 -13.19
N ALA A 231 -13.42 12.61 -14.06
CA ALA A 231 -12.57 12.59 -15.22
C ALA A 231 -13.40 12.56 -16.51
N SER A 232 -12.84 13.08 -17.59
CA SER A 232 -13.42 12.97 -18.91
C SER A 232 -12.36 13.04 -19.98
N SER A 233 -12.60 12.38 -21.11
CA SER A 233 -11.76 12.52 -22.29
C SER A 233 -12.64 12.90 -23.47
N GLY A 234 -12.09 13.63 -24.44
CA GLY A 234 -12.80 14.00 -25.67
C GLY A 234 -13.14 12.81 -26.59
N ARG A 235 -12.75 11.58 -26.21
CA ARG A 235 -13.00 10.34 -26.94
C ARG A 235 -14.16 9.56 -26.32
N VAL A 236 -14.95 8.93 -27.18
CA VAL A 236 -16.01 8.01 -26.75
C VAL A 236 -15.34 6.72 -26.30
N CYS A 237 -15.53 6.33 -25.04
CA CYS A 237 -15.01 5.08 -24.49
C CYS A 237 -15.57 3.88 -25.24
N ASP A 238 -14.77 2.83 -25.39
CA ASP A 238 -15.26 1.55 -25.91
C ASP A 238 -16.30 0.96 -24.95
N SER A 239 -17.24 0.20 -25.50
CA SER A 239 -18.24 -0.59 -24.79
C SER A 239 -17.66 -1.64 -23.83
N SER A 240 -16.36 -1.90 -23.88
CA SER A 240 -15.64 -2.82 -22.99
C SER A 240 -15.56 -2.31 -21.56
N GLY A 241 -15.58 -0.98 -21.35
CA GLY A 241 -15.57 -0.36 -20.02
C GLY A 241 -14.25 -0.51 -19.26
N TYR A 242 -13.12 -0.66 -19.96
CA TYR A 242 -11.76 -0.66 -19.43
C TYR A 242 -10.98 0.55 -19.97
N TRP A 243 -9.95 1.00 -19.26
CA TRP A 243 -9.14 2.19 -19.58
C TRP A 243 -9.94 3.48 -19.75
N THR A 244 -11.11 3.55 -19.13
CA THR A 244 -11.99 4.72 -19.27
C THR A 244 -11.49 5.86 -18.39
N PRO A 245 -11.88 7.12 -18.65
CA PRO A 245 -11.48 8.24 -17.80
C PRO A 245 -11.82 8.03 -16.33
N GLU A 246 -12.90 7.30 -16.04
CA GLU A 246 -13.33 6.96 -14.68
C GLU A 246 -12.26 6.20 -13.89
N GLU A 247 -11.37 5.45 -14.54
CA GLU A 247 -10.24 4.80 -13.89
C GLU A 247 -9.25 5.81 -13.29
N ALA A 248 -9.21 7.07 -13.77
CA ALA A 248 -8.35 8.11 -13.22
C ALA A 248 -8.92 8.83 -11.97
N VAL A 249 -10.09 8.38 -11.47
CA VAL A 249 -10.83 9.02 -10.37
C VAL A 249 -10.49 8.34 -9.04
N GLY A 250 -10.26 9.14 -8.00
CA GLY A 250 -9.94 8.65 -6.66
C GLY A 250 -8.43 8.45 -6.42
N PRO A 251 -8.07 7.75 -5.34
CA PRO A 251 -6.67 7.41 -5.03
C PRO A 251 -6.11 6.40 -6.04
N PRO A 252 -4.77 6.33 -6.19
CA PRO A 252 -4.12 5.35 -7.06
C PRO A 252 -4.38 3.92 -6.56
N ASP A 253 -4.68 3.00 -7.47
CA ASP A 253 -4.98 1.60 -7.20
C ASP A 253 -4.33 0.60 -8.18
N VAL A 254 -3.37 1.06 -9.00
CA VAL A 254 -2.53 0.16 -9.82
C VAL A 254 -1.49 -0.55 -8.95
N ASP A 255 -1.57 -1.88 -8.91
CA ASP A 255 -0.67 -2.73 -8.11
C ASP A 255 0.78 -2.75 -8.60
N GLN A 256 0.99 -2.85 -9.91
CA GLN A 256 2.31 -2.99 -10.52
C GLN A 256 2.61 -1.81 -11.46
N PRO A 257 3.38 -0.81 -11.01
CA PRO A 257 3.81 0.27 -11.90
C PRO A 257 4.73 -0.28 -13.00
N CYS A 258 4.74 0.41 -14.14
CA CYS A 258 5.46 0.05 -15.36
C CYS A 258 4.96 -1.19 -16.10
N GLU A 259 3.86 -1.81 -15.67
CA GLU A 259 3.14 -2.83 -16.41
C GLU A 259 1.75 -2.32 -16.82
N PRO A 260 1.22 -2.68 -18.02
CA PRO A 260 -0.11 -2.25 -18.42
C PRO A 260 -1.20 -2.74 -17.47
N SER A 261 -2.00 -1.84 -16.93
CA SER A 261 -3.08 -2.16 -15.99
C SER A 261 -4.46 -1.81 -16.54
N LEU A 262 -5.46 -2.62 -16.17
CA LEU A 262 -6.87 -2.35 -16.47
C LEU A 262 -7.48 -1.23 -15.62
N GLN A 263 -6.79 -0.84 -14.53
CA GLN A 263 -7.25 0.11 -13.50
C GLN A 263 -6.73 1.54 -13.73
N ALA A 264 -6.14 1.81 -14.89
CA ALA A 264 -5.67 3.14 -15.27
C ALA A 264 -6.34 3.63 -16.55
N TRP A 265 -6.48 4.94 -16.70
CA TRP A 265 -6.93 5.52 -17.97
C TRP A 265 -5.83 5.37 -19.04
N SER A 266 -6.21 4.99 -20.27
CA SER A 266 -5.30 4.98 -21.42
C SER A 266 -5.99 5.52 -22.69
N PRO A 267 -5.29 6.25 -23.57
CA PRO A 267 -5.88 6.78 -24.80
C PRO A 267 -6.37 5.75 -25.84
N GLU A 268 -5.73 4.58 -25.95
CA GLU A 268 -5.90 3.70 -27.13
C GLU A 268 -5.78 2.18 -26.87
N LEU A 269 -5.85 1.70 -25.62
CA LEU A 269 -5.75 0.26 -25.36
C LEU A 269 -7.08 -0.50 -25.57
N HIS A 270 -7.13 -1.36 -26.58
CA HIS A 270 -8.26 -2.28 -26.85
C HIS A 270 -7.83 -3.74 -26.67
N LEU A 271 -8.52 -4.50 -25.81
CA LEU A 271 -8.25 -5.93 -25.56
C LEU A 271 -8.49 -6.86 -26.77
N TYR A 272 -9.43 -6.51 -27.65
CA TYR A 272 -9.95 -7.47 -28.65
C TYR A 272 -9.70 -7.10 -30.11
N HIS A 273 -9.33 -5.84 -30.40
CA HIS A 273 -9.16 -5.37 -31.78
C HIS A 273 -8.02 -4.36 -31.93
N MET A 274 -6.78 -4.85 -32.06
CA MET A 274 -5.60 -4.02 -32.39
C MET A 274 -5.66 -3.28 -33.74
N ASN A 275 -6.69 -3.53 -34.56
CA ASN A 275 -6.91 -2.86 -35.85
C ASN A 275 -7.98 -1.75 -35.81
N MET A 276 -8.57 -1.45 -34.65
CA MET A 276 -9.53 -0.35 -34.46
C MET A 276 -8.96 0.76 -33.58
N THR A 277 -7.66 0.99 -33.68
CA THR A 277 -6.95 2.10 -33.04
C THR A 277 -7.30 3.40 -33.79
N VAL A 278 -7.97 4.34 -33.12
CA VAL A 278 -8.19 5.69 -33.65
C VAL A 278 -7.00 6.53 -33.20
N PRO A 279 -6.01 6.85 -34.05
CA PRO A 279 -4.80 7.55 -33.61
C PRO A 279 -5.12 8.90 -32.97
N CYS A 280 -4.32 9.35 -32.00
CA CYS A 280 -4.47 10.67 -31.37
C CYS A 280 -4.61 11.78 -32.44
N PRO A 281 -5.52 12.76 -32.24
CA PRO A 281 -5.61 13.89 -33.16
C PRO A 281 -4.28 14.66 -33.21
N ALA A 282 -4.09 15.49 -34.23
CA ALA A 282 -2.85 16.28 -34.37
C ALA A 282 -2.57 17.22 -33.17
N GLU A 283 -3.58 17.46 -32.32
CA GLU A 283 -3.51 18.25 -31.09
C GLU A 283 -3.18 17.40 -29.83
N GLY A 284 -2.99 16.08 -29.99
CA GLY A 284 -2.72 15.13 -28.91
C GLY A 284 -3.98 14.52 -28.31
N CYS A 285 -3.82 13.41 -27.59
CA CYS A 285 -4.87 12.86 -26.73
C CYS A 285 -4.93 13.65 -25.42
N SER A 286 -6.13 13.83 -24.86
CA SER A 286 -6.28 14.57 -23.61
C SER A 286 -7.21 13.92 -22.61
N LEU A 287 -6.84 14.08 -21.33
CA LEU A 287 -7.61 13.68 -20.17
C LEU A 287 -7.86 14.92 -19.31
N GLU A 288 -9.12 15.26 -19.10
CA GLU A 288 -9.56 16.33 -18.21
C GLU A 288 -9.94 15.74 -16.86
N LEU A 289 -9.29 16.22 -15.81
CA LEU A 289 -9.41 15.79 -14.42
C LEU A 289 -9.91 16.97 -13.58
N LEU A 290 -11.08 16.82 -12.96
CA LEU A 290 -11.73 17.85 -12.16
C LEU A 290 -11.73 17.47 -10.68
N PHE A 291 -11.47 18.46 -9.84
CA PHE A 291 -11.50 18.34 -8.39
C PHE A 291 -12.83 18.85 -7.84
N GLN A 292 -13.26 18.29 -6.70
CA GLN A 292 -14.54 18.63 -6.09
C GLN A 292 -14.56 20.06 -5.53
N HIS A 293 -13.44 20.51 -4.96
CA HIS A 293 -13.33 21.81 -4.31
C HIS A 293 -12.20 22.65 -4.92
N PRO A 294 -12.49 23.83 -5.49
CA PRO A 294 -11.43 24.70 -5.96
C PRO A 294 -10.56 25.22 -4.81
N VAL A 295 -9.24 25.03 -4.89
CA VAL A 295 -8.28 25.41 -3.84
C VAL A 295 -7.12 26.22 -4.39
N GLN A 296 -6.52 27.05 -3.55
CA GLN A 296 -5.22 27.65 -3.85
C GLN A 296 -4.17 26.54 -3.69
N ALA A 297 -3.70 26.01 -4.80
CA ALA A 297 -2.85 24.82 -4.83
C ALA A 297 -1.39 25.14 -4.53
N ASP A 298 -0.72 24.25 -3.80
CA ASP A 298 0.74 24.25 -3.63
C ASP A 298 1.38 23.19 -4.53
N THR A 299 0.81 21.98 -4.59
CA THR A 299 1.32 20.89 -5.43
C THR A 299 0.22 20.12 -6.15
N LEU A 300 0.59 19.59 -7.32
CA LEU A 300 -0.17 18.61 -8.09
C LEU A 300 0.69 17.35 -8.21
N THR A 301 0.15 16.21 -7.84
CA THR A 301 0.81 14.90 -8.01
C THR A 301 0.04 14.08 -9.03
N LEU A 302 0.74 13.47 -9.99
CA LEU A 302 0.17 12.63 -11.04
C LEU A 302 0.80 11.23 -10.97
N TRP A 303 -0.02 10.18 -10.97
CA TRP A 303 0.43 8.79 -11.06
C TRP A 303 0.34 8.33 -12.51
N VAL A 304 1.47 8.43 -13.20
CA VAL A 304 1.65 7.83 -14.52
C VAL A 304 2.16 6.42 -14.29
N THR A 305 1.42 5.40 -14.70
CA THR A 305 1.72 4.00 -14.34
C THR A 305 2.33 3.23 -15.48
N TYR A 306 2.18 3.69 -16.72
CA TYR A 306 2.79 3.05 -17.89
C TYR A 306 3.08 4.08 -18.97
N LEU A 307 4.16 3.82 -19.72
CA LEU A 307 4.64 4.63 -20.84
C LEU A 307 5.08 3.70 -21.97
N SER A 308 4.72 4.00 -23.21
CA SER A 308 5.24 3.28 -24.38
C SER A 308 6.32 4.05 -25.13
N MET A 309 6.35 5.37 -24.97
CA MET A 309 7.37 6.25 -25.51
C MET A 309 8.40 6.61 -24.42
N ASN A 310 9.53 7.19 -24.86
CA ASN A 310 10.51 7.75 -23.94
C ASN A 310 9.86 8.83 -23.05
N SER A 311 10.19 8.81 -21.76
CA SER A 311 9.65 9.70 -20.72
C SER A 311 9.65 11.19 -21.07
N SER A 312 10.63 11.65 -21.85
CA SER A 312 10.78 13.05 -22.26
C SER A 312 9.84 13.51 -23.38
N GLN A 313 9.09 12.59 -23.99
CA GLN A 313 8.19 12.87 -25.12
C GLN A 313 6.74 12.42 -24.85
N ALA A 314 6.50 11.64 -23.81
CA ALA A 314 5.18 11.11 -23.51
C ALA A 314 4.20 12.20 -23.04
N LEU A 315 4.57 12.93 -21.99
CA LEU A 315 3.75 13.99 -21.42
C LEU A 315 4.03 15.33 -22.13
N PHE A 316 3.14 15.71 -23.04
CA PHE A 316 3.33 16.88 -23.91
C PHE A 316 3.04 18.20 -23.19
N ASP A 317 1.95 18.25 -22.43
CA ASP A 317 1.55 19.46 -21.72
C ASP A 317 0.57 19.14 -20.59
N ILE A 318 0.59 19.97 -19.56
CA ILE A 318 -0.42 19.98 -18.50
C ILE A 318 -1.00 21.39 -18.42
N GLU A 319 -2.30 21.50 -18.67
CA GLU A 319 -3.06 22.74 -18.56
C GLU A 319 -3.78 22.77 -17.21
N ILE A 320 -3.43 23.73 -16.36
CA ILE A 320 -4.09 23.98 -15.07
C ILE A 320 -5.32 24.83 -15.31
N LEU A 321 -6.49 24.33 -14.94
CA LEU A 321 -7.78 24.99 -15.09
C LEU A 321 -8.09 25.80 -13.83
N LEU A 322 -8.20 27.12 -13.95
CA LEU A 322 -8.59 28.01 -12.83
C LEU A 322 -10.08 28.38 -12.90
N GLU A 323 -10.68 28.66 -11.74
CA GLU A 323 -12.10 29.01 -11.60
C GLU A 323 -12.54 30.23 -12.45
N LEU A 324 -11.63 31.15 -12.76
CA LEU A 324 -11.91 32.44 -13.43
C LEU A 324 -11.50 32.49 -14.91
N LYS A 325 -11.43 31.32 -15.60
CA LYS A 325 -11.18 31.12 -17.05
C LYS A 325 -9.77 31.35 -17.60
N GLU A 326 -8.82 31.85 -16.81
CA GLU A 326 -7.41 31.77 -17.22
C GLU A 326 -6.91 30.35 -16.95
N SER A 327 -6.41 29.66 -17.98
CA SER A 327 -5.69 28.39 -17.83
C SER A 327 -4.19 28.61 -17.98
N VAL A 328 -3.40 27.82 -17.27
CA VAL A 328 -1.94 27.93 -17.26
C VAL A 328 -1.34 26.65 -17.81
N HIS A 329 -0.60 26.75 -18.90
CA HIS A 329 0.13 25.63 -19.49
C HIS A 329 1.50 25.49 -18.85
N LEU A 330 1.85 24.28 -18.42
CA LEU A 330 3.14 23.97 -17.80
C LEU A 330 4.20 23.55 -18.83
N GLY A 331 3.79 23.15 -20.02
CA GLY A 331 4.66 22.60 -21.05
C GLY A 331 5.01 21.13 -20.80
N PRO A 332 5.93 20.57 -21.60
CA PRO A 332 6.32 19.17 -21.51
C PRO A 332 7.12 18.91 -20.23
N LEU A 333 6.84 17.78 -19.61
CA LEU A 333 7.48 17.35 -18.36
C LEU A 333 7.93 15.90 -18.49
N ASN A 334 9.08 15.59 -17.90
CA ASN A 334 9.53 14.21 -17.81
C ASN A 334 8.74 13.49 -16.72
N THR A 335 8.22 12.31 -17.05
CA THR A 335 7.50 11.45 -16.10
C THR A 335 8.04 10.03 -16.18
N PHE A 336 8.00 9.31 -15.07
CA PHE A 336 8.40 7.91 -14.99
C PHE A 336 7.21 7.08 -14.49
N CYS A 337 7.21 5.79 -14.80
CA CYS A 337 6.12 4.89 -14.41
C CYS A 337 6.24 4.38 -12.96
N ASP A 338 7.45 4.41 -12.40
CA ASP A 338 7.80 3.89 -11.07
C ASP A 338 7.69 4.95 -9.96
N THR A 339 7.56 6.23 -10.31
CA THR A 339 7.57 7.34 -9.38
C THR A 339 6.51 8.39 -9.73
N PRO A 340 5.72 8.87 -8.76
CA PRO A 340 4.68 9.85 -9.02
C PRO A 340 5.28 11.22 -9.38
N LEU A 341 4.75 11.83 -10.44
CA LEU A 341 5.16 13.16 -10.89
C LEU A 341 4.56 14.23 -9.98
N THR A 342 5.38 14.82 -9.10
CA THR A 342 4.97 15.91 -8.21
C THR A 342 5.43 17.27 -8.73
N ILE A 343 4.49 18.17 -8.98
CA ILE A 343 4.71 19.49 -9.56
C ILE A 343 4.33 20.56 -8.54
N LYS A 344 5.25 21.50 -8.29
CA LYS A 344 4.96 22.67 -7.46
C LYS A 344 4.25 23.75 -8.28
N LEU A 345 3.03 24.10 -7.88
CA LEU A 345 2.18 25.05 -8.57
C LEU A 345 2.36 26.46 -7.98
N HIS A 346 2.70 27.42 -8.84
CA HIS A 346 2.73 28.85 -8.50
C HIS A 346 1.73 29.58 -9.38
N VAL A 347 0.43 29.37 -9.12
CA VAL A 347 -0.66 29.96 -9.91
C VAL A 347 -1.46 30.95 -9.07
N ASP A 348 -1.78 32.09 -9.67
CA ASP A 348 -2.62 33.13 -9.05
C ASP A 348 -4.10 32.77 -9.23
N GLY A 349 -4.63 31.96 -8.32
CA GLY A 349 -6.05 31.61 -8.33
C GLY A 349 -6.34 30.27 -7.67
N LYS A 350 -7.63 29.91 -7.68
CA LYS A 350 -8.07 28.58 -7.25
C LYS A 350 -8.07 27.63 -8.44
N VAL A 351 -7.38 26.51 -8.29
CA VAL A 351 -7.33 25.42 -9.26
C VAL A 351 -8.62 24.61 -9.14
N LEU A 352 -9.32 24.47 -10.26
CA LEU A 352 -10.56 23.69 -10.42
C LEU A 352 -10.26 22.28 -10.96
N GLY A 353 -9.27 22.16 -11.82
CA GLY A 353 -8.95 20.93 -12.52
C GLY A 353 -7.64 21.02 -13.28
N VAL A 354 -7.26 19.92 -13.91
CA VAL A 354 -6.11 19.85 -14.80
C VAL A 354 -6.52 19.11 -16.07
N LYS A 355 -5.89 19.47 -17.18
CA LYS A 355 -6.03 18.76 -18.44
C LYS A 355 -4.66 18.32 -18.90
N VAL A 356 -4.50 17.01 -19.02
CA VAL A 356 -3.25 16.36 -19.41
C VAL A 356 -3.29 16.09 -20.90
N TYR A 357 -2.24 16.47 -21.62
CA TYR A 357 -2.06 16.22 -23.04
C TYR A 357 -0.90 15.26 -23.28
N THR A 358 -1.13 14.24 -24.09
CA THR A 358 -0.13 13.22 -24.43
C THR A 358 -0.17 12.87 -25.91
N PHE A 359 0.99 12.55 -26.46
CA PHE A 359 1.12 11.93 -27.79
C PHE A 359 1.42 10.44 -27.71
N ASP A 360 1.66 9.92 -26.50
CA ASP A 360 1.82 8.49 -26.27
C ASP A 360 0.44 7.83 -26.22
N GLU A 361 0.17 7.01 -27.24
CA GLU A 361 -1.11 6.31 -27.43
C GLU A 361 -1.41 5.30 -26.31
N ARG A 362 -0.40 4.91 -25.52
CA ARG A 362 -0.53 3.91 -24.45
C ARG A 362 -0.15 4.44 -23.08
N MET A 363 0.09 5.74 -22.93
CA MET A 363 0.36 6.30 -21.60
C MET A 363 -0.80 6.00 -20.66
N GLU A 364 -0.50 5.52 -19.46
CA GLU A 364 -1.50 5.23 -18.44
C GLU A 364 -1.44 6.23 -17.30
N ILE A 365 -2.62 6.74 -16.89
CA ILE A 365 -2.77 7.64 -15.74
C ILE A 365 -3.82 7.04 -14.80
N ASP A 366 -3.40 6.74 -13.58
CA ASP A 366 -4.23 6.11 -12.55
C ASP A 366 -4.87 7.13 -11.61
N ALA A 367 -4.13 8.17 -11.22
CA ALA A 367 -4.67 9.16 -10.29
C ALA A 367 -4.01 10.53 -10.43
N ALA A 368 -4.70 11.54 -9.91
CA ALA A 368 -4.10 12.82 -9.60
C ALA A 368 -4.57 13.36 -8.23
N LEU A 369 -3.64 13.96 -7.50
CA LEU A 369 -3.84 14.56 -6.18
C LEU A 369 -3.55 16.06 -6.25
N LEU A 370 -4.50 16.88 -5.81
CA LEU A 370 -4.31 18.30 -5.62
C LEU A 370 -4.17 18.63 -4.14
N THR A 371 -3.05 19.26 -3.80
CA THR A 371 -2.74 19.67 -2.43
C THR A 371 -2.79 21.18 -2.34
N SER A 372 -3.57 21.71 -1.39
CA SER A 372 -3.67 23.15 -1.17
C SER A 372 -2.42 23.72 -0.48
N GLN A 373 -2.32 25.05 -0.44
CA GLN A 373 -1.44 25.71 0.51
C GLN A 373 -1.90 25.46 1.96
N PRO A 374 -0.99 25.59 2.95
CA PRO A 374 -1.33 25.52 4.36
C PRO A 374 -2.40 26.54 4.76
N HIS A 375 -3.14 26.24 5.83
CA HIS A 375 -4.23 27.08 6.35
C HIS A 375 -5.36 27.35 5.35
N SER A 376 -5.74 26.31 4.59
CA SER A 376 -6.86 26.36 3.66
C SER A 376 -8.17 26.75 4.38
N SER A 377 -8.97 27.57 3.71
CA SER A 377 -10.30 27.96 4.23
C SER A 377 -11.23 26.77 4.47
N LEU A 378 -11.05 25.68 3.71
CA LEU A 378 -11.80 24.42 3.89
C LEU A 378 -11.49 23.72 5.22
N CYS A 379 -10.29 23.92 5.76
CA CYS A 379 -9.84 23.31 7.01
C CYS A 379 -10.05 24.22 8.23
N SER A 380 -10.36 25.50 8.03
CA SER A 380 -10.47 26.49 9.12
C SER A 380 -11.57 26.19 10.14
N GLY A 381 -12.61 25.45 9.76
CA GLY A 381 -13.70 25.02 10.64
C GLY A 381 -13.44 23.72 11.39
N CYS A 382 -12.33 23.03 11.11
CA CYS A 382 -12.04 21.72 11.65
C CYS A 382 -11.45 21.83 13.06
N ARG A 383 -11.99 21.03 13.98
CA ARG A 383 -11.51 20.99 15.38
C ARG A 383 -10.52 19.84 15.54
N PRO A 384 -9.26 20.10 15.92
CA PRO A 384 -8.30 19.03 16.13
C PRO A 384 -8.75 18.08 17.23
N VAL A 385 -8.41 16.80 17.09
CA VAL A 385 -8.56 15.79 18.13
C VAL A 385 -7.68 16.17 19.31
N SER A 386 -8.26 16.18 20.51
CA SER A 386 -7.52 16.40 21.75
C SER A 386 -7.16 15.07 22.40
N TYR A 387 -6.09 15.04 23.18
CA TYR A 387 -5.62 13.80 23.80
C TYR A 387 -5.56 13.93 25.31
N GLN A 388 -5.78 12.80 26.00
CA GLN A 388 -5.64 12.69 27.44
C GLN A 388 -4.63 11.58 27.76
N VAL A 389 -3.63 11.90 28.58
CA VAL A 389 -2.62 10.94 29.03
C VAL A 389 -3.05 10.38 30.38
N LEU A 390 -3.18 9.05 30.42
CA LEU A 390 -3.40 8.24 31.61
C LEU A 390 -2.05 7.69 32.08
N ARG A 391 -1.84 7.67 33.40
CA ARG A 391 -0.61 7.15 34.00
C ARG A 391 -0.92 6.28 35.23
N GLU A 392 -0.18 5.18 35.36
CA GLU A 392 -0.08 4.43 36.61
C GLU A 392 1.39 4.35 37.06
N PRO A 393 1.72 4.71 38.33
CA PRO A 393 0.86 5.34 39.34
C PRO A 393 0.28 6.71 38.88
N PRO A 394 -0.89 7.13 39.40
CA PRO A 394 -1.56 8.34 38.92
C PRO A 394 -0.73 9.61 39.16
N PHE A 395 -1.05 10.67 38.41
CA PHE A 395 -0.52 12.02 38.62
C PHE A 395 -0.87 12.54 40.01
N SER A 396 -0.06 13.48 40.54
CA SER A 396 -0.30 14.11 41.83
C SER A 396 -1.67 14.79 41.93
N SER A 397 -2.20 15.25 40.80
CA SER A 397 -3.54 15.83 40.65
C SER A 397 -4.68 14.81 40.74
N GLY A 398 -4.39 13.52 40.56
CA GLY A 398 -5.38 12.44 40.47
C GLY A 398 -6.22 12.44 39.19
N LEU A 399 -5.94 13.32 38.23
CA LEU A 399 -6.67 13.46 36.97
C LEU A 399 -5.75 13.18 35.76
N PRO A 400 -6.31 12.67 34.64
CA PRO A 400 -5.58 12.55 33.38
C PRO A 400 -5.05 13.92 32.91
N MET A 401 -3.92 13.91 32.21
CA MET A 401 -3.32 15.13 31.67
C MET A 401 -3.84 15.38 30.26
N VAL A 402 -4.53 16.51 30.05
CA VAL A 402 -5.02 16.92 28.74
C VAL A 402 -3.88 17.55 27.95
N VAL A 403 -3.61 17.01 26.76
CA VAL A 403 -2.60 17.49 25.83
C VAL A 403 -3.31 18.17 24.66
N THR A 404 -3.20 19.50 24.62
CA THR A 404 -3.78 20.35 23.57
C THR A 404 -2.77 20.75 22.50
N HIS A 405 -1.51 20.31 22.61
CA HIS A 405 -0.45 20.71 21.69
C HIS A 405 -0.47 19.84 20.42
N PRO A 406 -0.19 20.43 19.24
CA PRO A 406 -0.24 19.72 17.96
C PRO A 406 0.82 18.62 17.81
N HIS A 407 1.85 18.62 18.67
CA HIS A 407 3.01 17.73 18.54
C HIS A 407 2.86 16.36 19.24
N ARG A 408 1.65 15.96 19.69
CA ARG A 408 1.37 14.64 20.30
C ARG A 408 2.44 14.17 21.29
N LYS A 409 2.91 15.11 22.11
CA LYS A 409 4.05 14.94 23.01
C LYS A 409 3.66 15.36 24.40
N PHE A 410 4.07 14.58 25.38
CA PHE A 410 3.88 14.88 26.80
C PHE A 410 5.20 14.66 27.55
N THR A 411 5.58 15.63 28.37
CA THR A 411 6.75 15.54 29.25
C THR A 411 6.27 15.44 30.69
N ASP A 412 6.49 14.28 31.29
CA ASP A 412 6.21 13.97 32.68
C ASP A 412 7.37 14.44 33.57
N MET A 413 7.07 15.33 34.51
CA MET A 413 8.02 15.87 35.48
C MET A 413 7.89 15.22 36.87
N GLU A 414 6.91 14.33 37.06
CA GLU A 414 6.61 13.65 38.32
C GLU A 414 7.14 12.20 38.29
N VAL A 415 8.37 12.04 37.81
CA VAL A 415 9.02 10.74 37.65
C VAL A 415 10.12 10.51 38.69
N THR A 416 10.20 9.28 39.19
CA THR A 416 11.23 8.85 40.16
C THR A 416 12.12 7.79 39.52
N PRO A 417 13.46 7.93 39.56
CA PRO A 417 14.37 6.93 38.99
C PRO A 417 14.13 5.53 39.57
N GLY A 418 14.06 4.52 38.69
CA GLY A 418 13.82 3.12 39.04
C GLY A 418 12.34 2.75 39.27
N GLN A 419 11.42 3.71 39.21
CA GLN A 419 9.98 3.44 39.27
C GLN A 419 9.46 3.00 37.89
N MET A 420 8.61 1.97 37.86
CA MET A 420 7.85 1.59 36.67
C MET A 420 6.64 2.52 36.52
N TYR A 421 6.45 3.04 35.32
CA TYR A 421 5.28 3.78 34.90
C TYR A 421 4.60 3.07 33.73
N GLN A 422 3.27 3.10 33.75
CA GLN A 422 2.42 2.69 32.63
C GLN A 422 1.72 3.92 32.07
N TYR A 423 1.89 4.20 30.78
CA TYR A 423 1.23 5.32 30.09
C TYR A 423 0.25 4.80 29.04
N GLN A 424 -0.91 5.42 28.97
CA GLN A 424 -1.90 5.20 27.91
C GLN A 424 -2.42 6.56 27.42
N VAL A 425 -2.88 6.61 26.18
CA VAL A 425 -3.40 7.82 25.56
C VAL A 425 -4.83 7.56 25.11
N GLN A 426 -5.74 8.47 25.48
CA GLN A 426 -7.11 8.50 24.98
C GLN A 426 -7.27 9.67 24.02
N ALA A 427 -7.96 9.45 22.91
CA ALA A 427 -8.38 10.52 22.03
C ALA A 427 -9.77 11.02 22.44
N GLU A 428 -9.99 12.33 22.33
CA GLU A 428 -11.27 12.98 22.51
C GLU A 428 -11.64 13.69 21.21
N ALA A 429 -12.74 13.24 20.60
CA ALA A 429 -13.31 13.78 19.37
C ALA A 429 -14.83 13.89 19.54
N GLY A 430 -15.45 14.95 19.03
CA GLY A 430 -16.90 15.13 19.08
C GLY A 430 -17.49 15.30 20.48
N GLY A 431 -16.65 15.56 21.48
CA GLY A 431 -17.03 15.59 22.91
C GLY A 431 -17.19 14.21 23.55
N GLU A 432 -16.71 13.15 22.88
CA GLU A 432 -16.65 11.79 23.42
C GLU A 432 -15.18 11.38 23.61
N ILE A 433 -14.91 10.64 24.69
CA ILE A 433 -13.58 10.12 25.02
C ILE A 433 -13.53 8.67 24.57
N GLY A 434 -12.51 8.33 23.78
CA GLY A 434 -12.30 7.00 23.25
C GLY A 434 -11.64 6.02 24.20
N GLU A 435 -11.50 4.78 23.72
CA GLU A 435 -10.74 3.77 24.41
C GLU A 435 -9.26 4.16 24.54
N ALA A 436 -8.65 3.72 25.63
CA ALA A 436 -7.24 3.98 25.89
C ALA A 436 -6.37 3.11 24.98
N SER A 437 -5.30 3.69 24.45
CA SER A 437 -4.31 2.96 23.68
C SER A 437 -3.70 1.79 24.49
N PRO A 438 -3.12 0.78 23.81
CA PRO A 438 -2.29 -0.21 24.47
C PRO A 438 -1.22 0.45 25.37
N PRO A 439 -0.93 -0.13 26.55
CA PRO A 439 -0.07 0.51 27.53
C PRO A 439 1.41 0.49 27.14
N LEU A 440 2.06 1.67 27.19
CA LEU A 440 3.51 1.78 27.27
C LEU A 440 3.95 1.50 28.70
N ARG A 441 4.84 0.53 28.89
CA ARG A 441 5.44 0.22 30.19
C ARG A 441 6.91 0.60 30.16
N HIS A 442 7.33 1.52 31.02
CA HIS A 442 8.70 2.00 31.07
C HIS A 442 9.18 2.18 32.51
N VAL A 443 10.40 1.73 32.79
CA VAL A 443 11.07 1.99 34.06
C VAL A 443 11.92 3.24 33.90
N HIS A 444 11.64 4.29 34.68
CA HIS A 444 12.36 5.56 34.55
C HIS A 444 13.87 5.37 34.80
N GLY A 445 14.69 5.78 33.85
CA GLY A 445 16.13 5.54 33.82
C GLY A 445 16.55 4.22 33.17
N GLY A 446 15.61 3.42 32.67
CA GLY A 446 15.88 2.22 31.88
C GLY A 446 16.13 2.53 30.39
N PRO A 447 16.71 1.57 29.63
CA PRO A 447 16.96 1.75 28.20
C PRO A 447 15.65 1.85 27.40
N TYR A 448 15.71 2.52 26.26
CA TYR A 448 14.62 2.66 25.30
C TYR A 448 15.17 2.93 23.91
N CYS A 449 14.42 2.52 22.88
CA CYS A 449 14.79 2.75 21.50
C CYS A 449 14.90 4.25 21.17
N GLY A 450 15.98 4.65 20.52
CA GLY A 450 16.31 6.04 20.22
C GLY A 450 17.10 6.72 21.34
N ASP A 451 17.73 5.96 22.24
CA ASP A 451 18.65 6.49 23.27
C ASP A 451 20.13 6.47 22.85
N GLY A 452 20.41 5.95 21.65
CA GLY A 452 21.72 5.80 21.04
C GLY A 452 22.52 4.62 21.57
N LYS A 453 21.90 3.67 22.30
CA LYS A 453 22.59 2.49 22.86
C LYS A 453 21.82 1.21 22.60
N VAL A 454 22.49 0.26 21.95
CA VAL A 454 21.91 -1.04 21.64
C VAL A 454 21.82 -1.92 22.89
N THR A 455 20.62 -2.04 23.44
CA THR A 455 20.34 -2.84 24.64
C THR A 455 19.67 -4.17 24.29
N ARG A 456 20.49 -5.18 23.97
CA ARG A 456 20.03 -6.53 23.59
C ARG A 456 19.10 -7.21 24.60
N SER A 457 19.15 -6.84 25.88
CA SER A 457 18.27 -7.41 26.91
C SER A 457 16.79 -7.07 26.74
N ILE A 458 16.47 -6.00 25.98
CA ILE A 458 15.10 -5.62 25.62
C ILE A 458 14.78 -5.85 24.14
N GLY A 459 15.68 -6.54 23.40
CA GLY A 459 15.45 -6.94 22.02
C GLY A 459 15.96 -5.97 20.94
N GLU A 460 16.67 -4.91 21.30
CA GLU A 460 17.23 -3.96 20.32
C GLU A 460 18.34 -4.61 19.49
N MET A 461 18.25 -4.46 18.17
CA MET A 461 19.23 -4.90 17.19
C MET A 461 20.14 -3.75 16.73
N CYS A 462 19.59 -2.55 16.71
CA CYS A 462 20.24 -1.28 16.38
C CYS A 462 19.65 -0.17 17.28
N ASP A 463 20.30 0.98 17.37
CA ASP A 463 19.75 2.22 17.94
C ASP A 463 20.60 3.40 17.42
N ASP A 464 20.09 4.10 16.42
CA ASP A 464 20.73 5.24 15.76
C ASP A 464 20.46 6.58 16.44
N GLY A 465 19.74 6.56 17.57
CA GLY A 465 19.47 7.73 18.40
C GLY A 465 18.20 8.49 18.02
N ASP A 466 17.36 7.96 17.14
CA ASP A 466 16.00 8.49 16.94
C ASP A 466 14.94 7.37 16.74
N LEU A 467 13.79 7.72 16.17
CA LEU A 467 12.64 6.82 15.97
C LEU A 467 12.07 6.97 14.55
N LEU A 468 12.87 7.42 13.61
CA LEU A 468 12.52 7.46 12.21
C LEU A 468 12.56 6.02 11.65
N ASN A 469 11.89 5.81 10.53
CA ASN A 469 12.05 4.57 9.78
C ASN A 469 12.60 4.96 8.40
N GLY A 470 13.26 4.04 7.72
CA GLY A 470 13.83 4.21 6.38
C GLY A 470 15.28 4.72 6.37
N ASP A 471 15.91 4.87 7.53
CA ASP A 471 17.33 5.18 7.71
C ASP A 471 18.17 3.97 8.17
N GLY A 472 17.53 2.81 8.34
CA GLY A 472 18.17 1.52 8.62
C GLY A 472 17.93 0.99 10.02
N CYS A 473 17.49 1.82 10.97
CA CYS A 473 17.04 1.37 12.28
C CYS A 473 15.60 1.81 12.51
N SER A 474 14.69 0.84 12.55
CA SER A 474 13.27 1.15 12.70
C SER A 474 12.95 1.76 14.06
N ARG A 475 11.77 2.39 14.19
CA ARG A 475 11.22 2.92 15.45
C ARG A 475 11.06 1.92 16.60
N VAL A 476 11.23 0.62 16.33
CA VAL A 476 11.21 -0.46 17.33
C VAL A 476 12.61 -1.04 17.56
N CYS A 477 13.65 -0.38 17.04
CA CYS A 477 15.05 -0.77 17.10
C CYS A 477 15.33 -2.15 16.49
N ALA A 478 14.54 -2.51 15.48
CA ALA A 478 14.81 -3.61 14.57
C ALA A 478 15.58 -3.09 13.35
N LEU A 479 16.51 -3.90 12.86
CA LEU A 479 17.26 -3.63 11.64
C LEU A 479 16.29 -3.64 10.44
N GLU A 480 16.36 -2.61 9.60
CA GLU A 480 15.54 -2.55 8.38
C GLU A 480 16.18 -3.35 7.24
N GLU A 481 15.33 -3.90 6.37
CA GLU A 481 15.79 -4.73 5.26
C GLU A 481 16.68 -3.95 4.28
N GLY A 482 17.79 -4.56 3.84
CA GLY A 482 18.79 -3.92 2.98
C GLY A 482 19.73 -2.95 3.70
N PHE A 483 19.59 -2.77 5.02
CA PHE A 483 20.48 -1.94 5.83
C PHE A 483 21.36 -2.75 6.78
N ASN A 484 22.57 -2.26 6.99
CA ASN A 484 23.49 -2.76 8.00
C ASN A 484 23.84 -1.62 8.95
N CYS A 485 23.74 -1.90 10.24
CA CYS A 485 23.96 -0.92 11.30
C CYS A 485 25.13 -1.34 12.18
N VAL A 486 26.08 -0.43 12.38
CA VAL A 486 27.29 -0.69 13.18
C VAL A 486 27.54 0.41 14.21
N GLY A 487 28.00 0.01 15.39
CA GLY A 487 28.38 0.94 16.46
C GLY A 487 27.23 1.33 17.40
N GLU A 488 27.57 2.20 18.35
CA GLU A 488 26.66 2.77 19.36
C GLU A 488 27.03 4.27 19.54
N PRO A 489 26.19 5.22 19.08
CA PRO A 489 24.96 5.03 18.31
C PRO A 489 25.19 4.26 17.01
N SER A 490 24.17 3.51 16.58
CA SER A 490 24.19 2.76 15.33
C SER A 490 24.31 3.72 14.15
N LEU A 491 25.30 3.47 13.30
CA LEU A 491 25.42 4.11 12.00
C LEU A 491 24.97 3.11 10.95
N CYS A 492 23.83 3.41 10.33
CA CYS A 492 23.18 2.54 9.37
C CYS A 492 23.50 2.99 7.94
N TYR A 493 23.77 2.02 7.08
CA TYR A 493 23.99 2.23 5.65
C TYR A 493 23.33 1.10 4.87
N ARG A 494 22.92 1.40 3.64
CA ARG A 494 22.38 0.39 2.72
C ARG A 494 23.54 -0.47 2.21
N TYR A 495 23.50 -1.78 2.49
CA TYR A 495 24.51 -2.72 1.98
C TYR A 495 24.15 -3.22 0.58
N GLU A 496 22.87 -3.54 0.37
CA GLU A 496 22.45 -4.18 -0.87
C GLU A 496 22.43 -3.19 -2.04
N GLY A 497 23.25 -3.48 -3.06
CA GLY A 497 23.40 -2.70 -4.28
C GLY A 497 24.37 -1.53 -4.17
N ASP A 498 25.21 -1.48 -3.14
CA ASP A 498 26.22 -0.41 -2.95
C ASP A 498 27.53 -0.65 -3.74
N GLY A 499 27.69 -1.84 -4.32
CA GLY A 499 28.84 -2.26 -5.11
C GLY A 499 30.07 -2.68 -4.29
N ILE A 500 29.95 -2.82 -2.97
CA ILE A 500 30.99 -3.27 -2.06
C ILE A 500 30.62 -4.66 -1.54
N CYS A 501 31.33 -5.71 -1.97
CA CYS A 501 31.10 -7.05 -1.44
C CYS A 501 31.64 -7.21 -0.01
N GLU A 502 30.74 -7.19 0.96
CA GLU A 502 31.06 -7.33 2.37
C GLU A 502 31.12 -8.80 2.81
N PRO A 503 31.82 -9.13 3.90
CA PRO A 503 31.99 -10.52 4.31
C PRO A 503 30.68 -11.28 4.57
N PHE A 504 29.63 -10.58 5.03
CA PHE A 504 28.32 -11.16 5.32
C PHE A 504 27.44 -11.29 4.07
N GLU A 505 27.74 -10.56 3.00
CA GLU A 505 26.99 -10.58 1.74
C GLU A 505 27.47 -11.65 0.75
N LYS A 506 28.66 -12.22 0.98
CA LYS A 506 29.30 -13.17 0.05
C LYS A 506 28.41 -14.33 -0.39
N GLU A 507 27.49 -14.75 0.47
CA GLU A 507 26.60 -15.88 0.20
C GLU A 507 25.20 -15.46 -0.26
N THR A 508 24.84 -14.18 -0.10
CA THR A 508 23.46 -13.68 -0.23
C THR A 508 23.29 -12.61 -1.31
N SER A 509 24.26 -11.70 -1.52
CA SER A 509 24.17 -10.61 -2.51
C SER A 509 24.84 -11.00 -3.82
N ILE A 510 24.05 -11.42 -4.82
CA ILE A 510 24.53 -11.60 -6.19
C ILE A 510 24.89 -10.25 -6.84
N ILE A 511 24.22 -9.18 -6.39
CA ILE A 511 24.37 -7.83 -6.96
C ILE A 511 25.76 -7.27 -6.63
N ASP A 512 26.23 -7.40 -5.39
CA ASP A 512 27.49 -6.81 -4.92
C ASP A 512 28.67 -7.79 -4.97
N CYS A 513 28.44 -9.06 -4.60
CA CYS A 513 29.47 -10.09 -4.54
C CYS A 513 29.57 -10.99 -5.78
N GLY A 514 28.55 -10.97 -6.65
CA GLY A 514 28.41 -11.94 -7.72
C GLY A 514 27.95 -13.31 -7.23
N LEU A 515 27.95 -14.31 -8.12
CA LEU A 515 27.57 -15.68 -7.77
C LEU A 515 28.55 -16.27 -6.74
N HIS A 516 28.04 -16.75 -5.61
CA HIS A 516 28.86 -17.39 -4.59
C HIS A 516 29.35 -18.77 -5.06
N THR A 517 30.66 -18.95 -5.15
CA THR A 517 31.29 -20.29 -5.23
C THR A 517 31.69 -20.82 -3.85
N PRO A 518 31.13 -21.97 -3.40
CA PRO A 518 31.51 -22.59 -2.14
C PRO A 518 32.99 -23.01 -2.10
N GLU A 519 33.60 -23.05 -0.92
CA GLU A 519 34.99 -23.48 -0.77
C GLU A 519 35.22 -24.89 -1.37
N GLY A 520 36.29 -25.03 -2.15
CA GLY A 520 36.65 -26.27 -2.85
C GLY A 520 35.93 -26.49 -4.20
N HIS A 521 35.01 -25.60 -4.58
CA HIS A 521 34.40 -25.58 -5.90
C HIS A 521 35.04 -24.49 -6.76
N LEU A 522 34.92 -24.62 -8.09
CA LEU A 522 35.39 -23.64 -9.07
C LEU A 522 34.19 -23.32 -9.96
N ASP A 523 33.96 -22.04 -10.21
CA ASP A 523 33.02 -21.61 -11.24
C ASP A 523 33.38 -22.26 -12.57
N GLN A 524 32.41 -22.96 -13.17
CA GLN A 524 32.55 -23.54 -14.50
C GLN A 524 31.53 -22.90 -15.43
N TRP A 525 32.06 -22.22 -16.43
CA TRP A 525 31.24 -21.57 -17.45
C TRP A 525 31.13 -22.44 -18.69
N ALA A 526 29.96 -22.41 -19.33
CA ALA A 526 29.76 -23.10 -20.59
C ALA A 526 30.79 -22.60 -21.62
N THR A 527 31.61 -23.50 -22.15
CA THR A 527 32.59 -23.15 -23.20
C THR A 527 31.99 -23.20 -24.60
N GLN A 528 30.82 -23.84 -24.73
CA GLN A 528 30.12 -24.04 -25.99
C GLN A 528 28.60 -23.98 -25.74
N ALA A 529 27.88 -23.32 -26.63
CA ALA A 529 26.43 -23.27 -26.64
C ALA A 529 25.93 -23.47 -28.08
N TYR A 530 24.77 -24.12 -28.20
CA TYR A 530 24.13 -24.39 -29.49
C TYR A 530 22.68 -23.92 -29.40
N SER A 531 22.25 -23.11 -30.37
CA SER A 531 20.85 -22.75 -30.52
C SER A 531 20.30 -23.33 -31.82
N TYR A 532 19.04 -23.78 -31.78
CA TYR A 532 18.31 -24.22 -32.97
C TYR A 532 17.94 -23.03 -33.88
N HIS A 533 17.81 -21.83 -33.30
CA HIS A 533 17.52 -20.58 -33.99
C HIS A 533 18.38 -19.45 -33.38
N GLU A 534 19.44 -19.04 -34.09
CA GLU A 534 20.27 -17.88 -33.69
C GLU A 534 20.21 -16.77 -34.74
N ASP A 535 20.03 -15.53 -34.29
CA ASP A 535 20.39 -14.35 -35.07
C ASP A 535 21.83 -13.98 -34.71
N LYS A 536 22.77 -14.31 -35.60
CA LYS A 536 24.21 -14.09 -35.40
C LYS A 536 24.60 -12.63 -35.15
N LYS A 537 23.74 -11.66 -35.48
CA LYS A 537 24.02 -10.23 -35.30
C LYS A 537 23.37 -9.65 -34.06
N LYS A 538 22.18 -10.11 -33.69
CA LYS A 538 21.43 -9.59 -32.55
C LYS A 538 21.61 -10.39 -31.27
N CYS A 539 21.61 -11.72 -31.36
CA CYS A 539 21.72 -12.62 -30.21
C CYS A 539 22.41 -13.93 -30.59
N PRO A 540 23.74 -13.93 -30.77
CA PRO A 540 24.49 -15.15 -31.05
C PRO A 540 24.56 -16.05 -29.81
N ALA A 541 24.48 -17.37 -30.00
CA ALA A 541 24.55 -18.34 -28.90
C ALA A 541 25.87 -18.26 -28.09
N SER A 542 26.92 -17.64 -28.64
CA SER A 542 28.17 -17.39 -27.92
C SER A 542 28.03 -16.41 -26.75
N LEU A 543 26.96 -15.61 -26.66
CA LEU A 543 26.75 -14.67 -25.55
C LEU A 543 26.54 -15.37 -24.20
N VAL A 544 26.07 -16.61 -24.20
CA VAL A 544 25.86 -17.41 -22.98
C VAL A 544 27.06 -18.33 -22.66
N THR A 545 28.19 -18.13 -23.32
CA THR A 545 29.43 -18.88 -23.08
C THR A 545 30.50 -18.01 -22.44
N GLY A 546 31.27 -18.59 -21.51
CA GLY A 546 32.30 -17.87 -20.74
C GLY A 546 31.77 -17.20 -19.47
N GLU A 547 32.66 -16.53 -18.75
CA GLU A 547 32.34 -15.83 -17.51
C GLU A 547 31.40 -14.64 -17.78
N PRO A 548 30.30 -14.48 -17.01
CA PRO A 548 29.40 -13.35 -17.16
C PRO A 548 30.18 -12.06 -16.90
N HIS A 549 30.17 -11.16 -17.89
CA HIS A 549 30.78 -9.85 -17.71
C HIS A 549 29.97 -9.05 -16.69
N SER A 550 30.53 -8.87 -15.50
CA SER A 550 30.03 -7.93 -14.49
C SER A 550 29.81 -6.56 -15.14
N MET A 551 28.67 -5.91 -14.86
CA MET A 551 28.38 -4.53 -15.28
C MET A 551 29.27 -3.54 -14.52
N ARG A 552 30.58 -3.56 -14.74
CA ARG A 552 31.46 -2.43 -14.44
C ARG A 552 31.56 -1.56 -15.69
N ALA A 553 30.84 -0.46 -15.71
CA ALA A 553 31.09 0.62 -16.66
C ALA A 553 32.52 1.14 -16.46
N GLN A 554 33.46 0.67 -17.29
CA GLN A 554 34.77 1.28 -17.40
C GLN A 554 34.66 2.52 -18.27
N ASN A 555 34.84 3.68 -17.63
CA ASN A 555 35.19 4.94 -18.28
C ASN A 555 36.53 4.78 -19.02
N GLU A 556 36.49 4.54 -20.34
CA GLU A 556 37.56 4.97 -21.25
C GLU A 556 36.92 5.53 -22.52
N GLY A 557 37.22 6.80 -22.80
CA GLY A 557 36.59 7.56 -23.86
C GLY A 557 37.06 7.17 -25.25
N SER A 558 36.09 6.98 -26.16
CA SER A 558 36.19 7.37 -27.56
C SER A 558 34.80 7.38 -28.18
N GLU A 559 34.46 8.50 -28.83
CA GLU A 559 33.23 8.72 -29.60
C GLU A 559 32.95 7.59 -30.61
N GLN A 560 31.75 6.99 -30.57
CA GLN A 560 30.76 6.95 -31.68
C GLN A 560 29.73 5.81 -31.53
N SER A 561 28.47 6.18 -31.86
CA SER A 561 27.25 5.40 -32.10
C SER A 561 26.59 4.68 -30.93
N GLU A 562 25.61 5.36 -30.34
CA GLU A 562 24.48 4.74 -29.63
C GLU A 562 23.62 3.97 -30.63
N ASP A 563 23.53 2.65 -30.44
CA ASP A 563 22.43 1.87 -30.98
C ASP A 563 22.11 0.73 -29.99
N SER A 564 20.91 0.86 -29.40
CA SER A 564 20.01 -0.18 -28.90
C SER A 564 20.59 -1.56 -28.51
N LEU A 565 20.45 -1.95 -27.23
CA LEU A 565 20.19 -3.34 -26.83
C LEU A 565 19.53 -3.40 -25.44
N GLN A 566 18.21 -3.48 -25.53
CA GLN A 566 17.23 -3.94 -24.56
C GLN A 566 17.67 -5.29 -23.98
N LYS A 567 17.78 -5.39 -22.64
CA LYS A 567 18.02 -6.66 -21.94
C LYS A 567 16.69 -7.41 -21.82
N ASP A 568 16.45 -8.30 -22.77
CA ASP A 568 15.48 -9.38 -22.62
C ASP A 568 16.04 -10.40 -21.61
N ASN A 569 15.57 -10.34 -20.37
CA ASN A 569 15.70 -11.44 -19.42
C ASN A 569 14.60 -12.47 -19.69
N GLU A 570 14.79 -13.31 -20.70
CA GLU A 570 14.00 -14.54 -20.85
C GLU A 570 14.87 -15.75 -20.47
N ILE A 571 14.59 -16.34 -19.31
CA ILE A 571 15.00 -17.70 -18.99
C ILE A 571 13.80 -18.59 -19.32
N TRP A 572 13.94 -19.40 -20.37
CA TRP A 572 12.97 -20.42 -20.76
C TRP A 572 13.17 -21.70 -19.92
N LEU A 573 12.11 -22.19 -19.29
CA LEU A 573 11.96 -23.59 -18.87
C LEU A 573 11.32 -24.42 -19.98
#